data_AF-A0A9D4S2D6-F1
#
_entry.id   AF-A0A9D4S2D6-F1
#
_cell.length_a   1.000
_cell.length_b   1.000
_cell.length_c   1.000
_cell.angle_alpha   90.00
_cell.angle_beta   90.00
_cell.angle_gamma   90.00
#
_symmetry.space_group_name_H-M   'P 1'
#
loop_
_entity.id
_entity.type
_entity.pdbx_description
1 polymer ?
#
loop_
_entity_poly.entity_id
_entity_poly.type
_entity_poly.pdbx_seq_one_letter_code
_entity_poly.pdbx_strand_id
1 'polypeptide(L)'
;MDGAREHVTMPESSDNAKKSETDASKYDNNSHTTRFREKWKIGRPWLCCETAICADGHKFESMFCALCDKWSVGNNHVVWTKVGCTSIPLDVITRHEESTQHQSFVSAELNKSSQINAISRELDTKEAKALIDAQKVLYFLVQHNLPHTTLFKPLVDLCVELGATNLSYLKAKNAQYTSTRIVYEFMQCQADTVEEDVRQRVQNSEVYGLMMDEYTDVSSRKHLALVMKYVDKGAS
;
A
#
# COMPACT_ATOMS: atom_id res chain seq x y z
N MET A 1 7.76 24.43 7.49
CA MET A 1 7.13 23.46 6.57
C MET A 1 8.17 22.40 6.29
N ASP A 2 7.71 21.15 6.12
CA ASP A 2 8.47 19.89 6.05
C ASP A 2 8.73 19.18 7.38
N GLY A 3 7.74 18.37 7.77
CA GLY A 3 7.88 17.29 8.74
C GLY A 3 8.22 16.00 8.00
N ALA A 4 9.47 15.57 8.12
CA ALA A 4 9.95 14.27 7.64
C ALA A 4 9.32 13.13 8.44
N ARG A 5 8.77 12.14 7.74
CA ARG A 5 8.22 10.91 8.31
C ARG A 5 9.29 9.84 8.24
N GLU A 6 10.00 9.61 9.33
CA GLU A 6 11.02 8.56 9.41
C GLU A 6 10.39 7.17 9.51
N HIS A 7 11.00 6.25 8.76
CA HIS A 7 10.73 4.81 8.72
C HIS A 7 10.93 4.18 10.10
N VAL A 8 9.97 3.37 10.58
CA VAL A 8 10.13 2.57 11.80
C VAL A 8 10.25 1.09 11.43
N THR A 9 11.43 0.53 11.68
CA THR A 9 11.74 -0.90 11.58
C THR A 9 11.47 -1.56 12.94
N MET A 10 10.77 -2.70 12.94
CA MET A 10 10.48 -3.48 14.15
C MET A 10 11.64 -4.44 14.49
N PRO A 11 12.06 -4.57 15.77
CA PRO A 11 12.97 -5.62 16.18
C PRO A 11 12.23 -6.94 16.45
N GLU A 12 12.91 -8.05 16.15
CA GLU A 12 12.47 -9.43 16.36
C GLU A 12 12.45 -9.82 17.85
N SER A 13 11.55 -10.75 18.17
CA SER A 13 11.26 -11.34 19.47
C SER A 13 12.46 -12.09 20.08
N SER A 14 12.68 -11.92 21.39
CA SER A 14 13.49 -12.84 22.18
C SER A 14 12.83 -13.18 23.52
N ASP A 15 12.95 -14.45 23.86
CA ASP A 15 12.39 -15.19 24.98
C ASP A 15 12.71 -14.72 26.41
N ASN A 16 11.69 -14.88 27.26
CA ASN A 16 11.68 -15.47 28.61
C ASN A 16 12.72 -15.02 29.66
N ALA A 17 12.24 -14.34 30.72
CA ALA A 17 12.88 -14.38 32.04
C ALA A 17 11.86 -14.15 33.18
N LYS A 18 11.50 -15.22 33.89
CA LYS A 18 10.93 -15.16 35.24
C LYS A 18 12.01 -14.72 36.23
N LYS A 19 11.73 -13.71 37.06
CA LYS A 19 12.25 -13.63 38.44
C LYS A 19 11.20 -13.01 39.37
N SER A 20 11.02 -13.70 40.49
CA SER A 20 10.25 -13.39 41.68
C SER A 20 10.97 -12.40 42.61
N GLU A 21 10.22 -11.91 43.61
CA GLU A 21 10.58 -11.26 44.90
C GLU A 21 9.99 -9.84 45.03
N THR A 22 8.85 -9.66 45.72
CA THR A 22 8.54 -9.61 47.17
C THR A 22 8.49 -8.18 47.72
N ASP A 23 7.28 -7.88 48.21
CA ASP A 23 6.90 -7.07 49.37
C ASP A 23 6.98 -5.53 49.42
N ALA A 24 5.84 -5.02 49.92
CA ALA A 24 5.58 -3.74 50.57
C ALA A 24 5.73 -2.43 49.75
N SER A 25 4.60 -1.83 49.39
CA SER A 25 4.06 -0.75 50.24
C SER A 25 2.75 -0.15 49.70
N LYS A 26 1.86 0.09 50.67
CA LYS A 26 0.86 1.16 50.77
C LYS A 26 -0.20 1.25 49.66
N TYR A 27 -1.44 1.06 50.11
CA TYR A 27 -2.65 1.58 49.49
C TYR A 27 -2.47 3.04 49.07
N ASP A 28 -2.11 3.25 47.80
CA ASP A 28 -2.37 4.51 47.11
C ASP A 28 -3.86 4.49 46.75
N ASN A 29 -4.65 5.20 47.54
CA ASN A 29 -5.96 5.69 47.11
C ASN A 29 -5.71 6.68 45.96
N ASN A 30 -5.51 6.11 44.77
CA ASN A 30 -5.07 6.85 43.61
C ASN A 30 -6.28 7.60 43.05
N SER A 31 -6.30 8.91 43.30
CA SER A 31 -7.00 9.87 42.46
C SER A 31 -6.91 9.41 41.01
N HIS A 32 -8.05 9.14 40.38
CA HIS A 32 -8.13 8.85 38.96
C HIS A 32 -7.56 10.05 38.20
N THR A 33 -6.27 10.00 37.93
CA THR A 33 -5.54 11.00 37.17
C THR A 33 -6.01 10.86 35.72
N THR A 34 -6.90 11.76 35.32
CA THR A 34 -7.56 11.87 34.00
C THR A 34 -6.61 12.42 32.93
N ARG A 35 -5.35 11.96 32.91
CA ARG A 35 -4.35 12.41 31.92
C ARG A 35 -3.62 11.26 31.26
N PHE A 36 -3.36 11.44 29.98
CA PHE A 36 -2.66 10.49 29.15
C PHE A 36 -1.22 10.33 29.66
N ARG A 37 -0.71 9.09 29.64
CA ARG A 37 0.66 8.80 30.06
C ARG A 37 1.45 8.25 28.88
N GLU A 38 2.54 8.94 28.52
CA GLU A 38 3.37 8.57 27.36
C GLU A 38 3.91 7.13 27.43
N LYS A 39 4.14 6.61 28.64
CA LYS A 39 4.54 5.22 28.87
C LYS A 39 3.56 4.19 28.29
N TRP A 40 2.30 4.54 28.06
CA TRP A 40 1.31 3.64 27.47
C TRP A 40 1.56 3.37 25.99
N LYS A 41 2.31 4.24 25.30
CA LYS A 41 2.75 4.00 23.91
C LYS A 41 3.84 2.93 23.80
N ILE A 42 4.52 2.60 24.90
CA ILE A 42 5.52 1.53 24.90
C ILE A 42 4.82 0.21 24.61
N GLY A 43 5.20 -0.44 23.52
CA GLY A 43 4.55 -1.65 23.00
C GLY A 43 3.24 -1.41 22.24
N ARG A 44 2.78 -0.15 22.12
CA ARG A 44 1.54 0.23 21.43
C ARG A 44 1.81 1.32 20.40
N PRO A 45 2.54 1.02 19.31
CA PRO A 45 2.87 2.01 18.27
C PRO A 45 1.63 2.55 17.54
N TRP A 46 0.48 1.87 17.66
CA TRP A 46 -0.81 2.29 17.12
C TRP A 46 -1.56 3.33 17.96
N LEU A 47 -1.14 3.58 19.22
CA LEU A 47 -1.84 4.47 20.16
C LEU A 47 -1.39 5.91 19.98
N CYS A 48 -2.31 6.76 19.56
CA CYS A 48 -2.11 8.20 19.42
C CYS A 48 -2.93 8.96 20.48
N CYS A 49 -2.46 10.13 20.88
CA CYS A 49 -3.21 11.04 21.75
C CYS A 49 -3.15 12.44 21.13
N GLU A 50 -4.29 13.08 21.00
CA GLU A 50 -4.41 14.47 20.57
C GLU A 50 -4.90 15.33 21.74
N THR A 51 -4.48 16.59 21.76
CA THR A 51 -4.90 17.55 22.78
C THR A 51 -5.60 18.73 22.10
N ALA A 52 -6.87 18.92 22.43
CA ALA A 52 -7.65 20.08 22.01
C ALA A 52 -7.73 21.12 23.13
N ILE A 53 -7.93 22.39 22.77
CA ILE A 53 -8.19 23.47 23.70
C ILE A 53 -9.63 23.92 23.47
N CYS A 54 -10.47 23.80 24.50
CA CYS A 54 -11.85 24.26 24.48
C CYS A 54 -11.91 25.79 24.49
N ALA A 55 -13.04 26.35 24.07
CA ALA A 55 -13.24 27.81 23.99
C ALA A 55 -13.12 28.53 25.35
N ASP A 56 -13.28 27.79 26.45
CA ASP A 56 -13.10 28.19 27.84
C ASP A 56 -11.63 28.08 28.34
N GLY A 57 -10.70 27.69 27.46
CA GLY A 57 -9.27 27.56 27.76
C GLY A 57 -8.87 26.23 28.40
N HIS A 58 -9.80 25.30 28.62
CA HIS A 58 -9.50 23.99 29.17
C HIS A 58 -8.89 23.04 28.11
N LYS A 59 -7.83 22.32 28.48
CA LYS A 59 -7.21 21.30 27.63
C LYS A 59 -7.96 19.98 27.77
N PHE A 60 -8.27 19.36 26.64
CA PHE A 60 -8.94 18.07 26.54
C PHE A 60 -8.08 17.09 25.75
N GLU A 61 -7.84 15.90 26.30
CA GLU A 61 -7.05 14.84 25.66
C GLU A 61 -7.97 13.72 25.16
N SER A 62 -7.76 13.28 23.92
CA SER A 62 -8.47 12.16 23.31
C SER A 62 -7.49 11.18 22.67
N MET A 63 -7.78 9.89 22.81
CA MET A 63 -6.92 8.82 22.29
C MET A 63 -7.47 8.23 20.99
N PHE A 64 -6.58 7.86 20.09
CA PHE A 64 -6.91 7.29 18.79
C PHE A 64 -6.08 6.04 18.54
N CYS A 65 -6.59 5.18 17.66
CA CYS A 65 -5.90 4.01 17.17
C CYS A 65 -5.64 4.17 15.67
N ALA A 66 -4.40 4.50 15.31
CA ALA A 66 -4.01 4.70 13.92
C ALA A 66 -4.21 3.45 13.05
N LEU A 67 -4.10 2.26 13.66
CA LEU A 67 -4.35 1.00 12.98
C LEU A 67 -5.83 0.81 12.66
N CYS A 68 -6.71 1.02 13.64
CA CYS A 68 -8.15 0.93 13.42
C CYS A 68 -8.62 1.98 12.42
N ASP A 69 -8.10 3.22 12.50
CA ASP A 69 -8.44 4.27 11.55
C ASP A 69 -8.11 3.86 10.11
N LYS A 70 -6.90 3.33 9.89
CA LYS A 70 -6.42 2.84 8.58
C LYS A 70 -7.29 1.75 7.97
N TRP A 71 -7.75 0.78 8.76
CA TRP A 71 -8.45 -0.41 8.25
C TRP A 71 -9.98 -0.33 8.36
N SER A 72 -10.51 0.66 9.09
CA SER A 72 -11.96 0.85 9.29
C SER A 72 -12.66 1.53 8.10
N VAL A 73 -12.57 0.96 6.90
CA VAL A 73 -13.34 1.48 5.76
C VAL A 73 -14.81 1.05 5.93
N GLY A 74 -15.67 2.00 6.32
CA GLY A 74 -17.13 1.83 6.35
C GLY A 74 -17.74 1.20 7.62
N ASN A 75 -16.97 1.01 8.70
CA ASN A 75 -17.48 0.41 9.94
C ASN A 75 -17.97 1.45 10.98
N ASN A 76 -19.03 1.10 11.72
CA ASN A 76 -19.79 1.94 12.67
C ASN A 76 -19.05 2.34 13.96
N HIS A 77 -17.77 2.00 14.14
CA HIS A 77 -17.05 2.31 15.38
C HIS A 77 -16.31 3.64 15.25
N VAL A 78 -17.00 4.70 15.67
CA VAL A 78 -16.51 6.10 15.63
C VAL A 78 -15.49 6.38 16.75
N VAL A 79 -15.60 5.63 17.86
CA VAL A 79 -14.71 5.74 19.02
C VAL A 79 -13.40 5.04 18.71
N TRP A 80 -12.26 5.71 18.95
CA TRP A 80 -10.87 5.39 18.57
C TRP A 80 -10.44 5.75 17.14
N THR A 81 -11.36 6.20 16.28
CA THR A 81 -11.07 6.59 14.90
C THR A 81 -11.39 8.06 14.67
N LYS A 82 -12.67 8.44 14.62
CA LYS A 82 -13.10 9.80 14.25
C LYS A 82 -13.36 10.73 15.44
N VAL A 83 -13.91 10.20 16.55
CA VAL A 83 -14.29 11.00 17.73
C VAL A 83 -13.26 10.92 18.85
N GLY A 84 -12.37 9.92 18.80
CA GLY A 84 -11.37 9.66 19.83
C GLY A 84 -11.97 9.11 21.12
N CYS A 85 -11.21 8.30 21.85
CA CYS A 85 -11.61 7.82 23.17
C CYS A 85 -11.24 8.85 24.22
N THR A 86 -12.25 9.32 24.95
CA THR A 86 -12.12 10.36 25.99
C THR A 86 -11.89 9.76 27.38
N SER A 87 -12.03 8.44 27.51
CA SER A 87 -11.76 7.69 28.73
C SER A 87 -10.31 7.23 28.74
N ILE A 88 -9.50 7.91 29.53
CA ILE A 88 -8.05 7.79 29.59
C ILE A 88 -7.50 6.65 30.50
N PRO A 89 -8.27 5.87 31.31
CA PRO A 89 -7.69 4.76 32.06
C PRO A 89 -7.03 3.69 31.19
N LEU A 90 -5.92 3.11 31.68
CA LEU A 90 -5.19 2.04 30.98
C LEU A 90 -6.08 0.82 30.65
N ASP A 91 -7.03 0.48 31.53
CA ASP A 91 -7.97 -0.63 31.31
C ASP A 91 -8.79 -0.46 30.01
N VAL A 92 -9.11 0.78 29.64
CA VAL A 92 -9.85 1.07 28.41
C VAL A 92 -8.97 0.85 27.18
N ILE A 93 -7.67 1.15 27.28
CA ILE A 93 -6.68 0.87 26.23
C ILE A 93 -6.50 -0.65 26.08
N THR A 94 -6.32 -1.38 27.18
CA THR A 94 -6.16 -2.85 27.16
C THR A 94 -7.38 -3.53 26.57
N ARG A 95 -8.58 -3.09 26.94
CA ARG A 95 -9.83 -3.64 26.38
C ARG A 95 -9.98 -3.38 24.88
N HIS A 96 -9.52 -2.21 24.40
CA HIS A 96 -9.45 -1.94 22.97
C HIS A 96 -8.43 -2.85 22.27
N GLU A 97 -7.24 -2.99 22.85
CA GLU A 97 -6.15 -3.84 22.36
C GLU A 97 -6.61 -5.30 22.22
N GLU A 98 -7.34 -5.82 23.21
CA GLU A 98 -7.89 -7.18 23.23
C GLU A 98 -9.17 -7.35 22.39
N SER A 99 -9.72 -6.25 21.85
CA SER A 99 -10.95 -6.33 21.07
C SER A 99 -10.76 -7.15 19.79
N THR A 100 -11.76 -7.96 19.44
CA THR A 100 -11.73 -8.82 18.25
C THR A 100 -11.46 -8.03 16.97
N GLN A 101 -11.98 -6.80 16.89
CA GLN A 101 -11.78 -5.90 15.77
C GLN A 101 -10.35 -5.36 15.70
N HIS A 102 -9.76 -4.94 16.82
CA HIS A 102 -8.37 -4.52 16.82
C HIS A 102 -7.46 -5.68 16.42
N GLN A 103 -7.66 -6.86 17.00
CA GLN A 103 -6.89 -8.06 16.68
C GLN A 103 -7.03 -8.49 15.21
N SER A 104 -8.21 -8.35 14.61
CA SER A 104 -8.40 -8.63 13.18
C SER A 104 -7.62 -7.64 12.29
N PHE A 105 -7.53 -6.37 12.67
CA PHE A 105 -6.71 -5.40 11.94
C PHE A 105 -5.21 -5.60 12.18
N VAL A 106 -4.79 -6.01 13.38
CA VAL A 106 -3.38 -6.39 13.65
C VAL A 106 -2.98 -7.55 12.74
N SER A 107 -3.80 -8.60 12.69
CA SER A 107 -3.51 -9.74 11.80
C SER A 107 -3.52 -9.36 10.32
N ALA A 108 -4.44 -8.48 9.88
CA ALA A 108 -4.45 -7.97 8.51
C ALA A 108 -3.18 -7.16 8.17
N GLU A 109 -2.70 -6.30 9.07
CA GLU A 109 -1.47 -5.52 8.87
C GLU A 109 -0.21 -6.40 8.84
N LEU A 110 -0.15 -7.41 9.71
CA LEU A 110 0.93 -8.39 9.72
C LEU A 110 0.94 -9.21 8.43
N ASN A 111 -0.23 -9.65 7.95
CA ASN A 111 -0.38 -10.38 6.70
C ASN A 111 0.02 -9.52 5.48
N LYS A 112 -0.35 -8.24 5.47
CA LYS A 112 0.07 -7.31 4.42
C LYS A 112 1.59 -7.14 4.42
N SER A 113 2.19 -6.96 5.60
CA SER A 113 3.64 -6.78 5.74
C SER A 113 4.41 -8.03 5.35
N SER A 114 3.93 -9.22 5.73
CA SER A 114 4.56 -10.50 5.36
C SER A 114 4.48 -10.77 3.85
N GLN A 115 3.35 -10.46 3.22
CA GLN A 115 3.21 -10.54 1.75
C GLN A 115 4.18 -9.59 1.04
N ILE A 116 4.28 -8.33 1.48
CA ILE A 116 5.22 -7.35 0.91
C ILE A 116 6.66 -7.85 1.05
N ASN A 117 7.04 -8.40 2.20
CA ASN A 117 8.37 -8.94 2.43
C ASN A 117 8.67 -10.18 1.56
N ALA A 118 7.68 -11.06 1.38
CA ALA A 118 7.82 -12.22 0.49
C ALA A 118 8.05 -11.79 -0.96
N ILE A 119 7.22 -10.87 -1.47
CA ILE A 119 7.37 -10.29 -2.80
C ILE A 119 8.74 -9.62 -2.94
N SER A 120 9.16 -8.84 -1.95
CA SER A 120 10.46 -8.14 -1.99
C SER A 120 11.63 -9.11 -2.13
N ARG A 121 11.56 -10.28 -1.46
CA ARG A 121 12.59 -11.33 -1.57
C ARG A 121 12.59 -11.99 -2.95
N GLU A 122 11.42 -12.26 -3.53
CA GLU A 122 11.31 -12.82 -4.89
C GLU A 122 11.85 -11.85 -5.96
N LEU A 123 11.58 -10.55 -5.80
CA LEU A 123 12.06 -9.49 -6.68
C LEU A 123 13.56 -9.21 -6.54
N ASP A 124 14.21 -9.71 -5.50
CA ASP A 124 15.62 -9.46 -5.25
C ASP A 124 16.57 -10.34 -6.07
N THR A 125 16.01 -11.36 -6.75
CA THR A 125 16.74 -12.23 -7.68
C THR A 125 17.24 -11.47 -8.91
N LYS A 126 18.35 -11.93 -9.50
CA LYS A 126 18.95 -11.30 -10.68
C LYS A 126 18.01 -11.40 -11.89
N GLU A 127 17.30 -12.52 -11.98
CA GLU A 127 16.31 -12.83 -12.99
C GLU A 127 15.09 -11.91 -12.88
N ALA A 128 14.55 -11.69 -11.68
CA ALA A 128 13.44 -10.77 -11.47
C ALA A 128 13.83 -9.33 -11.83
N LYS A 129 15.04 -8.89 -11.42
CA LYS A 129 15.58 -7.57 -11.79
C LYS A 129 15.72 -7.42 -13.31
N ALA A 130 16.17 -8.46 -14.00
CA ALA A 130 16.25 -8.48 -15.46
C ALA A 130 14.87 -8.33 -16.12
N LEU A 131 13.86 -9.05 -15.62
CA LEU A 131 12.48 -8.95 -16.13
C LEU A 131 11.90 -7.56 -15.89
N ILE A 132 12.13 -6.96 -14.72
CA ILE A 132 11.70 -5.59 -14.42
C ILE A 132 12.35 -4.60 -15.40
N ASP A 133 13.66 -4.71 -15.63
CA ASP A 133 14.36 -3.80 -16.54
C ASP A 133 13.90 -4.01 -17.99
N ALA A 134 13.61 -5.24 -18.40
CA ALA A 134 13.01 -5.54 -19.70
C ALA A 134 11.62 -4.91 -19.84
N GLN A 135 10.80 -5.00 -18.79
CA GLN A 135 9.47 -4.39 -18.75
C GLN A 135 9.54 -2.86 -18.91
N LYS A 136 10.55 -2.21 -18.33
CA LYS A 136 10.80 -0.76 -18.51
C LYS A 136 11.17 -0.43 -19.95
N VAL A 137 12.02 -1.24 -20.58
CA VAL A 137 12.38 -1.07 -22.00
C VAL A 137 11.14 -1.20 -22.89
N LEU A 138 10.28 -2.19 -22.63
CA LEU A 138 9.02 -2.33 -23.36
C LEU A 138 8.08 -1.15 -23.11
N TYR A 139 7.93 -0.74 -21.85
CA TYR A 139 7.10 0.39 -21.47
C TYR A 139 7.51 1.67 -22.22
N PHE A 140 8.82 1.93 -22.31
CA PHE A 140 9.36 3.04 -23.09
C PHE A 140 8.93 2.96 -24.56
N LEU A 141 9.08 1.80 -25.20
CA LEU A 141 8.65 1.63 -26.60
C LEU A 141 7.15 1.89 -26.78
N VAL A 142 6.32 1.38 -25.88
CA VAL A 142 4.86 1.58 -25.92
C VAL A 142 4.50 3.04 -25.69
N GLN A 143 5.06 3.68 -24.66
CA GLN A 143 4.78 5.07 -24.30
C GLN A 143 5.13 6.05 -25.44
N HIS A 144 6.17 5.74 -26.22
CA HIS A 144 6.61 6.55 -27.35
C HIS A 144 6.03 6.11 -28.70
N ASN A 145 5.04 5.20 -28.72
CA ASN A 145 4.42 4.65 -29.94
C ASN A 145 5.44 4.05 -30.92
N LEU A 146 6.49 3.42 -30.40
CA LEU A 146 7.53 2.78 -31.20
C LEU A 146 7.18 1.31 -31.50
N PRO A 147 7.65 0.74 -32.63
CA PRO A 147 7.45 -0.66 -32.97
C PRO A 147 8.06 -1.63 -31.93
N HIS A 148 7.27 -2.07 -30.96
CA HIS A 148 7.74 -2.90 -29.87
C HIS A 148 8.03 -4.36 -30.27
N THR A 149 7.32 -4.92 -31.26
CA THR A 149 7.56 -6.31 -31.71
C THR A 149 8.88 -6.51 -32.44
N THR A 150 9.44 -5.44 -33.03
CA THR A 150 10.68 -5.47 -33.80
C THR A 150 11.84 -4.77 -33.11
N LEU A 151 11.59 -3.70 -32.34
CA LEU A 151 12.65 -2.92 -31.68
C LEU A 151 12.98 -3.38 -30.27
N PHE A 152 12.13 -4.17 -29.62
CA PHE A 152 12.36 -4.59 -28.24
C PHE A 152 13.71 -5.30 -28.05
N LYS A 153 13.98 -6.34 -28.85
CA LYS A 153 15.24 -7.08 -28.77
C LYS A 153 16.47 -6.20 -29.08
N PRO A 154 16.52 -5.47 -30.21
CA PRO A 154 17.64 -4.56 -30.50
C PRO A 154 17.90 -3.54 -29.40
N LEU A 155 16.84 -2.98 -28.81
CA LEU A 155 16.99 -2.01 -27.73
C LEU A 155 17.51 -2.64 -26.43
N VAL A 156 17.05 -3.85 -26.09
CA VAL A 156 17.60 -4.62 -24.96
C VAL A 156 19.08 -4.92 -25.18
N ASP A 157 19.48 -5.36 -26.37
CA ASP A 157 20.88 -5.65 -26.70
C ASP A 157 21.75 -4.37 -26.57
N LEU A 158 21.27 -3.21 -27.07
CA LEU A 158 21.94 -1.92 -26.90
C LEU A 158 22.09 -1.53 -25.42
N CYS A 159 21.04 -1.71 -24.61
CA CYS A 159 21.12 -1.40 -23.17
C CYS A 159 22.18 -2.26 -22.46
N VAL A 160 22.31 -3.54 -22.84
CA VAL A 160 23.37 -4.42 -22.32
C VAL A 160 24.76 -3.88 -22.68
N GLU A 161 24.96 -3.45 -23.94
CA GLU A 161 26.22 -2.86 -24.40
C GLU A 161 26.57 -1.55 -23.67
N LEU A 162 25.57 -0.76 -23.31
CA LEU A 162 25.72 0.48 -22.53
C LEU A 162 25.95 0.24 -21.03
N GLY A 163 25.97 -1.02 -20.57
CA GLY A 163 26.30 -1.38 -19.19
C GLY A 163 25.11 -1.74 -18.30
N ALA A 164 23.92 -1.97 -18.85
CA ALA A 164 22.78 -2.49 -18.09
C ALA A 164 22.97 -3.99 -17.79
N THR A 165 23.75 -4.29 -16.75
CA THR A 165 24.19 -5.65 -16.40
C THR A 165 23.05 -6.60 -16.06
N ASN A 166 21.94 -6.11 -15.50
CA ASN A 166 20.77 -6.93 -15.17
C ASN A 166 20.14 -7.58 -16.41
N LEU A 167 20.06 -6.86 -17.54
CA LEU A 167 19.44 -7.37 -18.76
C LEU A 167 20.20 -8.56 -19.37
N SER A 168 21.47 -8.77 -18.98
CA SER A 168 22.23 -9.94 -19.40
C SER A 168 21.62 -11.27 -18.89
N TYR A 169 20.86 -11.22 -17.79
CA TYR A 169 20.20 -12.39 -17.20
C TYR A 169 18.86 -12.74 -17.89
N LEU A 170 18.44 -12.00 -18.93
CA LEU A 170 17.28 -12.34 -19.75
C LEU A 170 17.48 -13.57 -20.66
N LYS A 171 18.73 -14.03 -20.79
CA LYS A 171 19.08 -15.23 -21.53
C LYS A 171 19.36 -16.35 -20.53
N ALA A 172 18.35 -17.17 -20.24
CA ALA A 172 18.54 -18.40 -19.47
C ALA A 172 18.99 -19.54 -20.39
N LYS A 173 19.59 -20.61 -19.83
CA LYS A 173 20.08 -21.77 -20.58
C LYS A 173 19.05 -22.36 -21.58
N ASN A 174 17.76 -22.25 -21.28
CA ASN A 174 16.66 -22.79 -22.09
C ASN A 174 15.57 -21.76 -22.44
N ALA A 175 15.74 -20.47 -22.14
CA ALA A 175 14.70 -19.46 -22.37
C ALA A 175 15.29 -18.12 -22.81
N GLN A 176 14.68 -17.53 -23.85
CA GLN A 176 14.97 -16.17 -24.30
C GLN A 176 13.77 -15.28 -24.01
N TYR A 177 13.90 -14.40 -23.03
CA TYR A 177 12.89 -13.40 -22.67
C TYR A 177 12.86 -12.19 -23.63
N THR A 178 13.24 -12.41 -24.90
CA THR A 178 13.27 -11.40 -25.96
C THR A 178 12.45 -11.81 -27.18
N SER A 179 11.67 -12.89 -27.08
CA SER A 179 10.80 -13.36 -28.17
C SER A 179 9.57 -12.48 -28.29
N THR A 180 8.95 -12.45 -29.48
CA THR A 180 7.70 -11.72 -29.71
C THR A 180 6.57 -12.18 -28.78
N ARG A 181 6.54 -13.46 -28.41
CA ARG A 181 5.57 -13.98 -27.45
C ARG A 181 5.72 -13.31 -26.09
N ILE A 182 6.94 -13.21 -25.57
CA ILE A 182 7.21 -12.58 -24.27
C ILE A 182 6.85 -11.09 -24.32
N VAL A 183 7.08 -10.42 -25.45
CA VAL A 183 6.65 -9.03 -25.65
C VAL A 183 5.13 -8.89 -25.50
N TYR A 184 4.34 -9.81 -26.07
CA TYR A 184 2.88 -9.79 -25.89
C TYR A 184 2.46 -10.06 -24.45
N GLU A 185 3.07 -11.05 -23.79
CA GLU A 185 2.77 -11.37 -22.38
C GLU A 185 3.09 -10.16 -21.47
N PHE A 186 4.24 -9.53 -21.69
CA PHE A 186 4.63 -8.30 -20.98
C PHE A 186 3.69 -7.13 -21.24
N MET A 187 3.29 -6.93 -22.50
CA MET A 187 2.34 -5.89 -22.88
C MET A 187 0.98 -6.12 -22.23
N GLN A 188 0.51 -7.36 -22.16
CA GLN A 188 -0.74 -7.70 -21.48
C GLN A 188 -0.67 -7.34 -20.01
N CYS A 189 0.42 -7.65 -19.31
CA CYS A 189 0.57 -7.26 -17.90
C CYS A 189 0.52 -5.74 -17.69
N GLN A 190 1.08 -4.95 -18.62
CA GLN A 190 0.96 -3.48 -18.57
C GLN A 190 -0.48 -3.03 -18.82
N ALA A 191 -1.14 -3.62 -19.82
CA ALA A 191 -2.51 -3.32 -20.17
C ALA A 191 -3.48 -3.62 -19.02
N ASP A 192 -3.36 -4.78 -18.38
CA ASP A 192 -4.20 -5.19 -17.24
C ASP A 192 -4.11 -4.19 -16.08
N THR A 193 -2.90 -3.69 -15.80
CA THR A 193 -2.66 -2.71 -14.74
C THR A 193 -3.36 -1.38 -15.05
N VAL A 194 -3.24 -0.90 -16.30
CA VAL A 194 -3.90 0.34 -16.73
C VAL A 194 -5.42 0.16 -16.80
N GLU A 195 -5.89 -1.00 -17.24
CA GLU A 195 -7.32 -1.31 -17.35
C GLU A 195 -7.98 -1.36 -15.97
N GLU A 196 -7.36 -1.99 -14.97
CA GLU A 196 -7.89 -2.02 -13.61
C GLU A 196 -7.96 -0.62 -12.99
N ASP A 197 -6.92 0.19 -13.18
CA ASP A 197 -6.88 1.58 -12.73
C ASP A 197 -7.98 2.44 -13.39
N VAL A 198 -8.15 2.33 -14.72
CA VAL A 198 -9.25 2.98 -15.43
C VAL A 198 -10.61 2.46 -14.97
N ARG A 199 -10.78 1.15 -14.80
CA ARG A 199 -12.02 0.51 -14.34
C ARG A 199 -12.44 1.04 -12.98
N GLN A 200 -11.51 1.11 -12.03
CA GLN A 200 -11.77 1.64 -10.70
C GLN A 200 -12.21 3.12 -10.75
N ARG A 201 -11.55 3.94 -11.56
CA ARG A 201 -11.96 5.34 -11.75
C ARG A 201 -13.35 5.47 -12.36
N VAL A 202 -13.65 4.68 -13.39
CA VAL A 202 -14.97 4.67 -14.04
C VAL A 202 -16.07 4.24 -13.07
N GLN A 203 -15.86 3.18 -12.30
CA GLN A 203 -16.83 2.68 -11.32
C GLN A 203 -17.14 3.70 -10.21
N ASN A 204 -16.17 4.55 -9.88
CA ASN A 204 -16.34 5.60 -8.88
C ASN A 204 -16.91 6.91 -9.45
N SER A 205 -16.98 7.05 -10.78
CA SER A 205 -17.55 8.22 -11.43
C SER A 205 -19.07 8.25 -11.27
N GLU A 206 -19.62 9.43 -10.99
CA GLU A 206 -21.09 9.61 -10.93
C GLU A 206 -21.75 9.56 -12.30
N VAL A 207 -21.01 9.97 -13.34
CA VAL A 207 -21.51 10.07 -14.70
C VAL A 207 -20.44 9.54 -15.67
N TYR A 208 -20.86 8.75 -16.64
CA TYR A 208 -20.03 8.38 -17.78
C TYR A 208 -20.86 8.45 -19.06
N GLY A 209 -20.17 8.69 -20.18
CA GLY A 209 -20.72 8.66 -21.53
C GLY A 209 -19.97 7.65 -22.38
N LEU A 210 -20.69 6.94 -23.23
CA LEU A 210 -20.13 6.00 -24.20
C LEU A 210 -20.43 6.50 -25.61
N MET A 211 -19.40 6.65 -26.43
CA MET A 211 -19.51 6.96 -27.85
C MET A 211 -19.15 5.71 -28.64
N MET A 212 -19.97 5.41 -29.64
CA MET A 212 -19.79 4.26 -30.53
C MET A 212 -19.73 4.79 -31.95
N ASP A 213 -18.65 4.50 -32.66
CA ASP A 213 -18.47 4.93 -34.05
C ASP A 213 -18.14 3.73 -34.93
N GLU A 214 -18.91 3.56 -36.01
CA GLU A 214 -18.73 2.47 -36.96
C GLU A 214 -18.11 3.01 -38.25
N TYR A 215 -16.98 2.46 -38.67
CA TYR A 215 -16.37 2.76 -39.96
C TYR A 215 -16.05 1.48 -40.73
N THR A 216 -16.05 1.58 -42.05
CA THR A 216 -15.66 0.48 -42.94
C THR A 216 -14.41 0.91 -43.70
N ASP A 217 -13.36 0.10 -43.63
CA ASP A 217 -12.14 0.31 -44.42
C ASP A 217 -12.35 -0.15 -45.87
N VAL A 218 -11.55 0.36 -46.81
CA VAL A 218 -11.54 -0.04 -48.23
C VAL A 218 -11.30 -1.54 -48.43
N SER A 219 -10.78 -2.23 -47.41
CA SER A 219 -10.63 -3.69 -47.34
C SER A 219 -11.90 -4.46 -46.95
N SER A 220 -13.08 -3.81 -46.91
CA SER A 220 -14.38 -4.38 -46.49
C SER A 220 -14.44 -4.86 -45.03
N ARG A 221 -13.47 -4.47 -44.20
CA ARG A 221 -13.50 -4.77 -42.76
C ARG A 221 -14.35 -3.71 -42.05
N LYS A 222 -15.31 -4.18 -41.26
CA LYS A 222 -16.11 -3.34 -40.36
C LYS A 222 -15.34 -3.14 -39.07
N HIS A 223 -15.24 -1.90 -38.63
CA HIS A 223 -14.59 -1.51 -37.39
C HIS A 223 -15.59 -0.76 -36.51
N LEU A 224 -15.58 -1.05 -35.22
CA LEU A 224 -16.35 -0.35 -34.20
C LEU A 224 -15.37 0.26 -33.20
N ALA A 225 -15.35 1.59 -33.10
CA ALA A 225 -14.62 2.31 -32.07
C ALA A 225 -15.54 2.58 -30.88
N LEU A 226 -15.09 2.19 -29.69
CA LEU A 226 -15.77 2.50 -28.43
C LEU A 226 -14.92 3.50 -27.66
N VAL A 227 -15.49 4.67 -27.34
CA VAL A 227 -14.82 5.70 -26.55
C VAL A 227 -15.67 5.99 -25.32
N MET A 228 -15.11 5.73 -24.14
CA MET A 228 -15.73 6.06 -22.86
C MET A 228 -15.16 7.38 -22.33
N LYS A 229 -16.03 8.26 -21.85
CA LYS A 229 -15.68 9.49 -21.12
C LYS A 229 -16.32 9.45 -19.73
N TYR A 230 -15.59 9.82 -18.70
CA TYR A 230 -16.08 9.85 -17.32
C TYR A 230 -15.50 11.05 -16.57
N VAL A 231 -16.11 11.42 -15.45
CA VAL A 231 -15.63 12.50 -14.58
C VAL A 231 -14.73 11.90 -13.52
N ASP A 232 -13.47 12.31 -13.50
CA ASP A 232 -12.52 11.86 -12.48
C ASP A 232 -12.74 12.64 -11.17
N LYS A 233 -12.92 11.91 -10.05
CA LYS A 233 -13.07 12.50 -8.72
C LYS A 233 -11.74 12.88 -8.06
N GLY A 234 -10.61 12.50 -8.66
CA GLY A 234 -9.25 12.73 -8.14
C GLY A 234 -8.49 13.93 -8.73
N ALA A 235 -9.10 14.69 -9.65
CA ALA A 235 -8.46 15.87 -10.24
C ALA A 235 -8.85 17.15 -9.48
N SER A 236 -8.22 17.38 -8.32
CA SER A 236 -8.26 18.63 -7.57
C SER A 236 -6.85 19.16 -7.32
#